data_AF-A0A2R7SM28-F1
#
_entry.id   AF-A0A2R7SM28-F1
#
_cell.length_a   1.000
_cell.length_b   1.000
_cell.length_c   1.000
_cell.angle_alpha   90.00
_cell.angle_beta   90.00
_cell.angle_gamma   90.00
#
_symmetry.space_group_name_H-M   'P 1'
#
loop_
_entity.id
_entity.type
_entity.pdbx_description
1 polymer ?
#
loop_
_entity_poly.entity_id
_entity_poly.type
_entity_poly.pdbx_seq_one_letter_code
_entity_poly.pdbx_strand_id
1 'polypeptide(L)'
;MPARRPGHLCVTTADPIDQGTKCRHASPRPGPTGMSTSLPSANVITFRKLWENYPSSHPYVDSKGNTPKGFENQCAIKVSAALIGAGQALERYQGATVTVGSARMAIRAEELAAWLRSNAPLVLRQQHMPITGKDWQDKIKDKTGVVFFQDYWLRPGEKQPTGDHIDLWNGSRLTASGLEGLAVTALRFGLGINSGPGFSDLGKAKRIEFWGID
;
A
#
# COMPACT_ATOMS: atom_id res chain seq x y z
N MET A 1 58.26 -22.45 -16.82
CA MET A 1 58.19 -22.18 -18.28
C MET A 1 57.44 -20.86 -18.48
N PRO A 2 58.09 -19.75 -18.84
CA PRO A 2 57.38 -18.48 -19.05
C PRO A 2 56.64 -18.49 -20.40
N ALA A 3 55.37 -18.07 -20.38
CA ALA A 3 54.49 -18.04 -21.54
C ALA A 3 54.86 -16.92 -22.52
N ARG A 4 54.94 -17.26 -23.81
CA ARG A 4 55.08 -16.34 -24.95
C ARG A 4 53.85 -15.42 -25.04
N ARG A 5 54.09 -14.11 -25.22
CA ARG A 5 53.05 -13.11 -25.53
C ARG A 5 52.68 -13.15 -27.02
N PRO A 6 51.39 -13.20 -27.40
CA PRO A 6 50.95 -12.89 -28.75
C PRO A 6 50.72 -11.38 -28.92
N GLY A 7 51.20 -10.84 -30.05
CA GLY A 7 51.13 -9.44 -30.44
C GLY A 7 49.76 -8.97 -30.95
N HIS A 8 49.71 -7.69 -31.33
CA HIS A 8 48.51 -6.94 -31.71
C HIS A 8 48.00 -7.29 -33.12
N LEU A 9 46.68 -7.46 -33.26
CA LEU A 9 45.96 -7.47 -34.53
C LEU A 9 44.73 -6.56 -34.39
N CYS A 10 44.77 -5.41 -35.04
CA CYS A 10 43.60 -4.60 -35.34
C CYS A 10 43.09 -5.05 -36.72
N VAL A 11 41.82 -5.46 -36.81
CA VAL A 11 41.14 -5.63 -38.10
C VAL A 11 39.79 -4.93 -38.02
N THR A 12 39.60 -4.02 -38.95
CA THR A 12 38.50 -3.09 -39.16
C THR A 12 37.30 -3.78 -39.81
N THR A 13 36.09 -3.25 -39.67
CA THR A 13 35.30 -2.70 -40.81
C THR A 13 33.89 -2.29 -40.34
N ALA A 14 33.44 -1.15 -40.87
CA ALA A 14 32.11 -0.52 -40.74
C ALA A 14 31.96 0.49 -39.58
N ASP A 15 32.46 1.71 -39.79
CA ASP A 15 31.69 2.95 -39.59
C ASP A 15 32.42 4.14 -40.28
N PRO A 16 31.71 5.18 -40.76
CA PRO A 16 32.31 6.33 -41.42
C PRO A 16 33.25 7.10 -40.48
N ILE A 17 34.44 7.41 -40.98
CA ILE A 17 35.45 8.23 -40.33
C ILE A 17 34.97 9.68 -40.29
N ASP A 18 34.77 10.24 -39.10
CA ASP A 18 34.93 11.68 -38.90
C ASP A 18 35.70 11.98 -37.60
N GLN A 19 36.97 12.33 -37.83
CA GLN A 19 37.88 13.22 -37.10
C GLN A 19 37.96 13.17 -35.56
N GLY A 20 39.08 12.62 -35.07
CA GLY A 20 39.61 12.98 -33.75
C GLY A 20 40.35 11.87 -32.99
N THR A 21 41.54 11.51 -33.47
CA THR A 21 42.68 10.92 -32.71
C THR A 21 42.42 10.34 -31.31
N LYS A 22 42.61 9.01 -31.16
CA LYS A 22 43.62 8.35 -30.28
C LYS A 22 43.20 6.90 -30.00
N CYS A 23 43.97 5.94 -30.53
CA CYS A 23 43.90 4.54 -30.11
C CYS A 23 44.08 4.45 -28.59
N ARG A 24 43.10 3.92 -27.86
CA ARG A 24 43.20 3.63 -26.43
C ARG A 24 43.53 2.14 -26.24
N HIS A 25 44.31 1.86 -25.19
CA HIS A 25 44.81 0.54 -24.81
C HIS A 25 43.71 -0.54 -24.81
N ALA A 26 44.07 -1.77 -25.18
CA ALA A 26 43.21 -2.93 -25.00
C ALA A 26 42.92 -3.12 -23.51
N SER A 27 41.69 -2.80 -23.09
CA SER A 27 41.16 -3.19 -21.78
C SER A 27 41.17 -4.73 -21.67
N PRO A 28 41.35 -5.30 -20.47
CA PRO A 28 41.27 -6.74 -20.27
C PRO A 28 39.96 -7.30 -20.83
N ARG A 29 40.00 -8.53 -21.39
CA ARG A 29 38.78 -9.25 -21.78
C ARG A 29 37.80 -9.20 -20.61
N PRO A 30 36.55 -8.76 -20.82
CA PRO A 30 35.51 -8.98 -19.83
C PRO A 30 35.45 -10.49 -19.56
N GLY A 31 35.64 -10.88 -18.29
CA GLY A 31 35.10 -12.15 -17.83
C GLY A 31 33.58 -12.19 -18.11
N PRO A 32 32.91 -13.35 -17.99
CA PRO A 32 31.48 -13.43 -18.26
C PRO A 32 30.78 -12.38 -17.40
N THR A 33 30.41 -11.29 -18.05
CA THR A 33 29.65 -10.21 -17.45
C THR A 33 28.28 -10.82 -17.37
N GLY A 34 28.00 -11.45 -16.24
CA GLY A 34 26.64 -11.64 -15.79
C GLY A 34 26.06 -10.24 -15.65
N MET A 35 25.63 -9.67 -16.78
CA MET A 35 24.57 -8.68 -16.81
C MET A 35 23.37 -9.42 -16.23
N SER A 36 23.26 -9.40 -14.92
CA SER A 36 21.95 -9.27 -14.31
C SER A 36 21.41 -7.94 -14.83
N THR A 37 20.82 -7.98 -16.03
CA THR A 37 19.78 -7.03 -16.40
C THR A 37 18.67 -7.28 -15.40
N SER A 38 18.81 -6.69 -14.21
CA SER A 38 17.68 -6.41 -13.37
C SER A 38 16.80 -5.51 -14.22
N LEU A 39 15.76 -6.11 -14.79
CA LEU A 39 14.58 -5.38 -15.25
C LEU A 39 14.28 -4.32 -14.19
N PRO A 40 13.97 -3.06 -14.57
CA PRO A 40 13.56 -2.07 -13.58
C PRO A 40 12.49 -2.73 -12.71
N SER A 41 12.75 -2.82 -11.40
CA SER A 41 11.84 -3.43 -10.46
C SER A 41 10.50 -2.73 -10.64
N ALA A 42 9.56 -3.38 -11.33
CA ALA A 42 8.19 -2.90 -11.44
C ALA A 42 7.77 -2.51 -10.03
N ASN A 43 7.47 -1.23 -9.79
CA ASN A 43 7.32 -0.64 -8.45
C ASN A 43 6.53 -1.58 -7.53
N VAL A 44 7.25 -2.41 -6.78
CA VAL A 44 6.60 -3.37 -5.88
C VAL A 44 6.21 -2.55 -4.67
N ILE A 45 4.91 -2.43 -4.45
CA ILE A 45 4.37 -1.90 -3.21
C ILE A 45 4.73 -2.88 -2.12
N THR A 46 5.39 -2.38 -1.08
CA THR A 46 5.66 -3.15 0.14
C THR A 46 4.80 -2.62 1.26
N PHE A 47 4.53 -3.47 2.25
CA PHE A 47 3.76 -3.05 3.40
C PHE A 47 4.44 -1.89 4.15
N ARG A 48 5.77 -1.93 4.26
CA ARG A 48 6.56 -0.85 4.87
C ARG A 48 6.26 0.51 4.23
N LYS A 49 6.26 0.59 2.89
CA LYS A 49 5.95 1.84 2.19
C LYS A 49 4.54 2.33 2.50
N LEU A 50 3.56 1.43 2.53
CA LEU A 50 2.18 1.80 2.88
C LEU A 50 2.11 2.33 4.31
N TRP A 51 2.74 1.63 5.25
CA TRP A 51 2.73 2.00 6.66
C TRP A 51 3.39 3.35 6.93
N GLU A 52 4.53 3.62 6.30
CA GLU A 52 5.27 4.89 6.41
C GLU A 52 4.53 6.07 5.77
N ASN A 53 3.76 5.82 4.70
CA ASN A 53 2.98 6.86 4.01
C ASN A 53 1.56 7.01 4.58
N TYR A 54 1.19 6.25 5.61
CA TYR A 54 -0.13 6.37 6.20
C TYR A 54 -0.24 7.65 7.04
N PRO A 55 -1.17 8.58 6.73
CA PRO A 55 -1.26 9.86 7.43
C PRO A 55 -1.63 9.70 8.91
N SER A 56 -0.89 10.40 9.79
CA SER A 56 -1.21 10.48 11.21
C SER A 56 -2.42 11.37 11.51
N SER A 57 -2.64 12.41 10.68
CA SER A 57 -3.75 13.36 10.76
C SER A 57 -4.80 13.11 9.66
N HIS A 58 -5.89 13.89 9.68
CA HIS A 58 -6.88 13.86 8.59
C HIS A 58 -6.32 14.56 7.35
N PRO A 59 -6.17 13.84 6.22
CA PRO A 59 -5.62 14.42 5.00
C PRO A 59 -6.59 15.41 4.32
N TYR A 60 -7.90 15.27 4.48
CA TYR A 60 -8.88 16.18 3.90
C TYR A 60 -9.40 17.17 4.94
N VAL A 61 -9.01 18.44 4.80
CA VAL A 61 -9.36 19.53 5.72
C VAL A 61 -9.95 20.72 4.96
N ASP A 62 -10.75 21.53 5.64
CA ASP A 62 -11.24 22.80 5.13
C ASP A 62 -10.13 23.87 5.09
N SER A 63 -10.46 25.07 4.61
CA SER A 63 -9.51 26.19 4.52
C SER A 63 -8.96 26.65 5.87
N LYS A 64 -9.55 26.20 6.98
CA LYS A 64 -9.13 26.51 8.36
C LYS A 64 -8.38 25.34 9.01
N GLY A 65 -8.14 24.26 8.27
CA GLY A 65 -7.48 23.06 8.79
C GLY A 65 -8.39 22.14 9.61
N ASN A 66 -9.71 22.37 9.61
CA ASN A 66 -10.66 21.53 10.33
C ASN A 66 -11.20 20.42 9.43
N THR A 67 -11.66 19.32 10.03
CA THR A 67 -12.34 18.25 9.28
C THR A 67 -13.69 18.77 8.76
N PRO A 68 -13.96 18.70 7.44
CA PRO A 68 -15.24 19.16 6.89
C PRO A 68 -16.40 18.30 7.41
N LYS A 69 -17.56 18.92 7.59
CA LYS A 69 -18.78 18.22 8.01
C LYS A 69 -19.15 17.13 6.99
N GLY A 70 -19.43 15.92 7.48
CA GLY A 70 -19.69 14.74 6.65
C GLY A 70 -18.42 13.97 6.23
N PHE A 71 -17.23 14.46 6.59
CA PHE A 71 -15.93 13.83 6.35
C PHE A 71 -15.20 13.49 7.65
N GLU A 72 -15.94 13.25 8.73
CA GLU A 72 -15.40 12.85 10.03
C GLU A 72 -14.67 11.51 9.93
N ASN A 73 -15.18 10.60 9.09
CA ASN A 73 -14.61 9.27 8.85
C ASN A 73 -13.73 9.25 7.59
N GLN A 74 -12.41 9.43 7.75
CA GLN A 74 -11.46 9.50 6.63
C GLN A 74 -10.62 8.22 6.43
N CYS A 75 -11.08 7.06 6.90
CA CYS A 75 -10.35 5.80 6.79
C CYS A 75 -9.97 5.47 5.33
N ALA A 76 -10.91 5.60 4.40
CA ALA A 76 -10.66 5.39 2.98
C ALA A 76 -9.69 6.42 2.38
N ILE A 77 -9.74 7.68 2.83
CA ILE A 77 -8.86 8.75 2.34
C ILE A 77 -7.42 8.48 2.83
N LYS A 78 -7.25 8.06 4.08
CA LYS A 78 -5.94 7.71 4.64
C LYS A 78 -5.31 6.50 3.94
N VAL A 79 -6.07 5.44 3.69
CA VAL A 79 -5.58 4.28 2.93
C VAL A 79 -5.26 4.68 1.48
N SER A 80 -6.08 5.54 0.86
CA SER A 80 -5.78 6.09 -0.47
C SER A 80 -4.48 6.90 -0.48
N ALA A 81 -4.26 7.74 0.52
CA ALA A 81 -3.02 8.50 0.66
C ALA A 81 -1.80 7.59 0.85
N ALA A 82 -1.93 6.54 1.66
CA ALA A 82 -0.88 5.53 1.84
C ALA A 82 -0.53 4.81 0.52
N LEU A 83 -1.54 4.36 -0.23
CA LEU A 83 -1.37 3.73 -1.54
C LEU A 83 -0.65 4.66 -2.53
N ILE A 84 -1.12 5.90 -2.64
CA ILE A 84 -0.55 6.90 -3.55
C ILE A 84 0.89 7.24 -3.15
N GLY A 85 1.15 7.44 -1.86
CA GLY A 85 2.51 7.67 -1.33
C GLY A 85 3.46 6.49 -1.55
N ALA A 86 2.93 5.27 -1.56
CA ALA A 86 3.68 4.05 -1.91
C ALA A 86 3.90 3.87 -3.43
N GLY A 87 3.42 4.80 -4.25
CA GLY A 87 3.56 4.77 -5.71
C GLY A 87 2.40 4.12 -6.47
N GLN A 88 1.28 3.86 -5.80
CA GLN A 88 0.10 3.23 -6.40
C GLN A 88 -1.05 4.22 -6.53
N ALA A 89 -1.26 4.70 -7.75
CA ALA A 89 -2.45 5.47 -8.08
C ALA A 89 -3.72 4.60 -8.03
N LEU A 90 -4.86 5.22 -7.71
CA LEU A 90 -6.17 4.58 -7.79
C LEU A 90 -6.68 4.56 -9.24
N GLU A 91 -5.94 3.91 -10.13
CA GLU A 91 -6.29 3.83 -11.54
C GLU A 91 -7.65 3.16 -11.74
N ARG A 92 -8.46 3.72 -12.64
CA ARG A 92 -9.80 3.21 -13.00
C ARG A 92 -10.77 3.09 -11.81
N TYR A 93 -10.46 3.75 -10.68
CA TYR A 93 -11.39 3.91 -9.58
C TYR A 93 -12.54 4.81 -10.01
N GLN A 94 -13.76 4.29 -9.94
CA GLN A 94 -14.99 4.96 -10.37
C GLN A 94 -15.91 5.36 -9.19
N GLY A 95 -15.50 5.05 -7.96
CA GLY A 95 -16.25 5.43 -6.77
C GLY A 95 -16.13 6.93 -6.45
N ALA A 96 -16.75 7.32 -5.35
CA ALA A 96 -16.70 8.68 -4.84
C ALA A 96 -15.27 9.06 -4.42
N THR A 97 -14.83 10.23 -4.86
CA THR A 97 -13.48 10.75 -4.59
C THR A 97 -13.49 12.19 -4.09
N VAL A 98 -12.49 12.54 -3.31
CA VAL A 98 -12.07 13.94 -3.07
C VAL A 98 -10.69 14.17 -3.69
N THR A 99 -10.35 15.43 -3.91
CA THR A 99 -9.01 15.83 -4.32
C THR A 99 -8.30 16.46 -3.14
N VAL A 100 -7.14 15.90 -2.76
CA VAL A 100 -6.26 16.44 -1.72
C VAL A 100 -4.93 16.76 -2.40
N GLY A 101 -4.58 18.05 -2.49
CA GLY A 101 -3.47 18.50 -3.34
C GLY A 101 -3.74 18.15 -4.81
N SER A 102 -2.83 17.40 -5.44
CA SER A 102 -3.01 16.87 -6.80
C SER A 102 -3.55 15.44 -6.86
N ALA A 103 -3.78 14.81 -5.71
CA ALA A 103 -4.14 13.40 -5.60
C ALA A 103 -5.64 13.20 -5.46
N ARG A 104 -6.21 12.29 -6.27
CA ARG A 104 -7.60 11.82 -6.13
C ARG A 104 -7.66 10.64 -5.17
N MET A 105 -8.42 10.78 -4.09
CA MET A 105 -8.51 9.81 -3.01
C MET A 105 -9.95 9.31 -2.83
N ALA A 106 -10.12 8.02 -2.54
CA ALA A 106 -11.42 7.43 -2.28
C ALA A 106 -11.97 7.88 -0.93
N ILE A 107 -13.29 8.12 -0.84
CA ILE A 107 -13.94 8.57 0.40
C ILE A 107 -14.82 7.51 1.07
N ARG A 108 -15.19 6.44 0.36
CA ARG A 108 -16.03 5.35 0.87
C ARG A 108 -15.21 4.09 1.02
N ALA A 109 -15.22 3.51 2.22
CA ALA A 109 -14.45 2.31 2.54
C ALA A 109 -14.90 1.10 1.71
N GLU A 110 -16.21 0.88 1.56
CA GLU A 110 -16.74 -0.22 0.76
C GLU A 110 -16.38 -0.12 -0.72
N GLU A 111 -16.46 1.07 -1.30
CA GLU A 111 -16.09 1.29 -2.72
C GLU A 111 -14.58 1.07 -2.93
N LEU A 112 -13.74 1.53 -1.99
CA LEU A 112 -12.30 1.27 -2.02
C LEU A 112 -12.00 -0.22 -1.87
N ALA A 113 -12.68 -0.92 -0.96
CA ALA A 113 -12.57 -2.38 -0.82
C ALA A 113 -13.00 -3.11 -2.10
N ALA A 114 -14.09 -2.71 -2.74
CA ALA A 114 -14.54 -3.28 -4.00
C ALA A 114 -13.51 -3.08 -5.13
N TRP A 115 -12.88 -1.90 -5.19
CA TRP A 115 -11.78 -1.66 -6.11
C TRP A 115 -10.58 -2.55 -5.80
N LEU A 116 -10.18 -2.70 -4.52
CA LEU A 116 -9.10 -3.61 -4.12
C LEU A 116 -9.41 -5.07 -4.46
N ARG A 117 -10.64 -5.57 -4.30
CA ARG A 117 -10.99 -6.94 -4.72
C ARG A 117 -10.65 -7.21 -6.18
N SER A 118 -10.92 -6.23 -7.05
CA SER A 118 -10.76 -6.36 -8.50
C SER A 118 -9.34 -6.06 -8.96
N ASN A 119 -8.65 -5.14 -8.28
CA ASN A 119 -7.36 -4.61 -8.73
C ASN A 119 -6.18 -5.13 -7.92
N ALA A 120 -6.35 -5.60 -6.67
CA ALA A 120 -5.25 -6.07 -5.83
C ALA A 120 -4.37 -7.15 -6.44
N PRO A 121 -4.87 -8.11 -7.25
CA PRO A 121 -3.99 -9.05 -7.95
C PRO A 121 -3.00 -8.35 -8.91
N LEU A 122 -3.37 -7.17 -9.42
CA LEU A 122 -2.53 -6.35 -10.29
C LEU A 122 -1.68 -5.35 -9.48
N VAL A 123 -2.31 -4.65 -8.53
CA VAL A 123 -1.67 -3.53 -7.82
C VAL A 123 -0.88 -3.98 -6.59
N LEU A 124 -1.39 -4.95 -5.82
CA LEU A 124 -0.73 -5.49 -4.63
C LEU A 124 -0.03 -6.83 -4.91
N ARG A 125 -0.26 -7.45 -6.08
CA ARG A 125 0.14 -8.83 -6.43
C ARG A 125 -0.42 -9.89 -5.48
N GLN A 126 -1.55 -9.59 -4.85
CA GLN A 126 -2.09 -10.35 -3.74
C GLN A 126 -3.59 -10.55 -3.92
N GLN A 127 -4.09 -11.72 -3.53
CA GLN A 127 -5.52 -12.01 -3.53
C GLN A 127 -6.14 -11.61 -2.19
N HIS A 128 -7.41 -11.22 -2.23
CA HIS A 128 -8.16 -11.00 -1.01
C HIS A 128 -8.45 -12.33 -0.31
N MET A 129 -8.37 -12.33 1.01
CA MET A 129 -8.74 -13.45 1.88
C MET A 129 -9.97 -13.06 2.70
N PRO A 130 -11.09 -13.80 2.60
CA PRO A 130 -12.20 -13.62 3.53
C PRO A 130 -11.79 -14.18 4.90
N ILE A 131 -11.85 -13.34 5.93
CA ILE A 131 -11.42 -13.71 7.29
C ILE A 131 -12.51 -13.48 8.34
N THR A 132 -13.76 -13.24 7.91
CA THR A 132 -14.92 -13.04 8.78
C THR A 132 -15.00 -14.07 9.90
N GLY A 133 -15.39 -13.62 11.09
CA GLY A 133 -15.50 -14.43 12.30
C GLY A 133 -14.83 -13.75 13.49
N LYS A 134 -15.16 -14.19 14.71
CA LYS A 134 -14.57 -13.63 15.94
C LYS A 134 -13.06 -13.90 16.04
N ASP A 135 -12.58 -14.90 15.31
CA ASP A 135 -11.20 -15.36 15.20
C ASP A 135 -10.42 -14.68 14.07
N TRP A 136 -10.95 -13.61 13.46
CA TRP A 136 -10.29 -12.93 12.32
C TRP A 136 -8.87 -12.47 12.64
N GLN A 137 -8.61 -12.04 13.87
CA GLN A 137 -7.29 -11.60 14.32
C GLN A 137 -6.27 -12.74 14.27
N ASP A 138 -6.67 -13.93 14.73
CA ASP A 138 -5.80 -15.10 14.71
C ASP A 138 -5.49 -15.54 13.27
N LYS A 139 -6.44 -15.39 12.34
CA LYS A 139 -6.26 -15.72 10.92
C LYS A 139 -5.20 -14.86 10.21
N ILE A 140 -4.99 -13.63 10.67
CA ILE A 140 -4.03 -12.69 10.08
C ILE A 140 -2.92 -12.28 11.03
N LYS A 141 -2.80 -12.98 12.16
CA LYS A 141 -1.69 -12.80 13.08
C LYS A 141 -0.36 -12.98 12.33
N ASP A 142 0.59 -12.11 12.62
CA ASP A 142 1.92 -12.08 12.01
C ASP A 142 1.91 -11.82 10.49
N LYS A 143 0.75 -11.52 9.88
CA LYS A 143 0.63 -11.06 8.50
C LYS A 143 0.53 -9.56 8.44
N THR A 144 1.00 -8.96 7.36
CA THR A 144 0.88 -7.52 7.12
C THR A 144 -0.01 -7.25 5.92
N GLY A 145 -0.74 -6.14 5.89
CA GLY A 145 -1.64 -5.86 4.77
C GLY A 145 -2.71 -4.79 4.99
N VAL A 146 -3.67 -4.76 4.09
CA VAL A 146 -4.88 -3.93 4.18
C VAL A 146 -6.03 -4.80 4.68
N VAL A 147 -6.86 -4.28 5.58
CA VAL A 147 -8.04 -4.98 6.11
C VAL A 147 -9.28 -4.11 5.98
N PHE A 148 -10.40 -4.72 5.59
CA PHE A 148 -11.70 -4.09 5.46
C PHE A 148 -12.72 -4.81 6.33
N PHE A 149 -13.56 -4.03 7.03
CA PHE A 149 -14.66 -4.49 7.87
C PHE A 149 -15.96 -3.85 7.35
N GLN A 150 -16.91 -4.68 6.93
CA GLN A 150 -18.21 -4.21 6.47
C GLN A 150 -19.26 -4.26 7.58
N ASP A 151 -20.12 -3.25 7.65
CA ASP A 151 -21.37 -3.26 8.42
C ASP A 151 -21.18 -3.68 9.90
N TYR A 152 -20.19 -3.12 10.61
CA TYR A 152 -19.92 -3.53 12.00
C TYR A 152 -20.45 -2.57 13.07
N TRP A 153 -20.81 -1.33 12.72
CA TRP A 153 -21.41 -0.37 13.66
C TRP A 153 -22.68 0.29 13.14
N LEU A 154 -23.57 0.62 14.08
CA LEU A 154 -24.82 1.32 13.83
C LEU A 154 -24.54 2.82 13.69
N ARG A 155 -24.91 3.44 12.56
CA ARG A 155 -24.84 4.91 12.47
C ARG A 155 -26.05 5.52 13.19
N PRO A 156 -25.94 6.76 13.69
CA PRO A 156 -27.07 7.46 14.29
C PRO A 156 -28.29 7.48 13.35
N GLY A 157 -29.43 6.98 13.82
CA GLY A 157 -30.68 6.92 13.05
C GLY A 157 -30.90 5.64 12.22
N GLU A 158 -29.94 4.71 12.21
CA GLU A 158 -30.09 3.44 11.51
C GLU A 158 -30.66 2.34 12.40
N LYS A 159 -31.36 1.37 11.79
CA LYS A 159 -31.89 0.18 12.46
C LYS A 159 -30.95 -1.03 12.33
N GLN A 160 -29.97 -0.96 11.43
CA GLN A 160 -29.00 -2.02 11.17
C GLN A 160 -27.60 -1.41 11.00
N PRO A 161 -26.51 -2.09 11.41
CA PRO A 161 -25.15 -1.62 11.17
C PRO A 161 -24.84 -1.43 9.68
N THR A 162 -24.35 -0.23 9.30
CA THR A 162 -23.85 0.11 7.96
C THR A 162 -22.46 0.78 7.99
N GLY A 163 -21.86 0.81 9.17
CA GLY A 163 -20.55 1.41 9.36
C GLY A 163 -19.44 0.49 8.87
N ASP A 164 -18.64 1.00 7.94
CA ASP A 164 -17.51 0.30 7.33
C ASP A 164 -16.17 0.91 7.75
N HIS A 165 -15.14 0.07 7.92
CA HIS A 165 -13.77 0.54 8.17
C HIS A 165 -12.77 -0.13 7.24
N ILE A 166 -11.79 0.62 6.76
CA ILE A 166 -10.65 0.10 6.02
C ILE A 166 -9.37 0.65 6.62
N ASP A 167 -8.36 -0.20 6.81
CA ASP A 167 -7.14 0.19 7.50
C ASP A 167 -5.93 -0.68 7.12
N LEU A 168 -4.74 -0.30 7.60
CA LEU A 168 -3.55 -1.15 7.53
C LEU A 168 -3.40 -2.00 8.79
N TRP A 169 -2.95 -3.24 8.62
CA TRP A 169 -2.68 -4.22 9.68
C TRP A 169 -1.21 -4.62 9.64
N ASN A 170 -0.51 -4.52 10.77
CA ASN A 170 0.94 -4.80 10.85
C ASN A 170 1.32 -6.16 11.45
N GLY A 171 0.39 -7.10 11.54
CA GLY A 171 0.61 -8.40 12.19
C GLY A 171 0.19 -8.46 13.65
N SER A 172 -0.01 -7.30 14.29
CA SER A 172 -0.42 -7.22 15.70
C SER A 172 -1.51 -6.19 15.98
N ARG A 173 -1.58 -5.11 15.19
CA ARG A 173 -2.53 -4.01 15.38
C ARG A 173 -2.84 -3.28 14.08
N LEU A 174 -3.92 -2.50 14.12
CA LEU A 174 -4.30 -1.56 13.05
C LEU A 174 -3.50 -0.23 13.15
N THR A 175 -3.47 0.55 12.07
CA THR A 175 -3.00 1.94 12.06
C THR A 175 -3.90 2.84 12.91
N ALA A 176 -3.63 2.88 14.22
CA ALA A 176 -4.29 3.79 15.16
C ALA A 176 -4.08 5.25 14.75
N SER A 177 -5.06 5.89 14.10
CA SER A 177 -4.90 7.28 13.66
C SER A 177 -6.11 8.13 14.06
N GLY A 178 -5.88 9.00 15.05
CA GLY A 178 -6.86 9.87 15.73
C GLY A 178 -6.96 9.55 17.23
N LEU A 179 -7.40 10.50 18.07
CA LEU A 179 -7.65 10.26 19.52
C LEU A 179 -8.64 9.10 19.73
N GLU A 180 -9.64 8.98 18.87
CA GLU A 180 -10.55 7.83 18.83
C GLU A 180 -9.87 6.56 18.31
N GLY A 181 -9.04 6.63 17.27
CA GLY A 181 -8.30 5.47 16.75
C GLY A 181 -7.23 4.94 17.72
N LEU A 182 -6.62 5.81 18.51
CA LEU A 182 -5.69 5.50 19.61
C LEU A 182 -6.43 4.93 20.81
N ALA A 183 -7.56 5.52 21.22
CA ALA A 183 -8.39 4.95 22.29
C ALA A 183 -8.93 3.57 21.87
N VAL A 184 -9.44 3.45 20.64
CA VAL A 184 -9.92 2.18 20.07
C VAL A 184 -8.79 1.17 19.96
N THR A 185 -7.60 1.54 19.48
CA THR A 185 -6.48 0.60 19.36
C THR A 185 -5.91 0.23 20.74
N ALA A 186 -5.76 1.18 21.67
CA ALA A 186 -5.22 0.93 23.00
C ALA A 186 -6.20 0.13 23.88
N LEU A 187 -7.50 0.42 23.85
CA LEU A 187 -8.53 -0.36 24.57
C LEU A 187 -8.71 -1.76 23.97
N ARG A 188 -8.66 -1.89 22.63
CA ARG A 188 -8.86 -3.15 21.90
C ARG A 188 -7.65 -4.08 21.94
N PHE A 189 -6.45 -3.57 21.62
CA PHE A 189 -5.23 -4.37 21.49
C PHE A 189 -4.31 -4.29 22.72
N GLY A 190 -4.44 -3.28 23.58
CA GLY A 190 -3.68 -3.15 24.83
C GLY A 190 -4.39 -3.69 26.07
N LEU A 191 -5.74 -3.68 26.10
CA LEU A 191 -6.55 -4.06 27.27
C LEU A 191 -7.62 -5.15 26.98
N GLY A 192 -7.72 -5.64 25.73
CA GLY A 192 -8.61 -6.76 25.38
C GLY A 192 -10.11 -6.45 25.45
N ILE A 193 -10.50 -5.17 25.46
CA ILE A 193 -11.90 -4.75 25.55
C ILE A 193 -12.52 -4.73 24.14
N ASN A 194 -13.32 -5.74 23.82
CA ASN A 194 -13.93 -5.93 22.50
C ASN A 194 -15.26 -5.16 22.28
N SER A 195 -15.85 -4.56 23.34
CA SER A 195 -17.10 -3.79 23.27
C SER A 195 -17.35 -2.93 24.51
N GLY A 196 -18.08 -1.81 24.36
CA GLY A 196 -18.43 -0.84 25.42
C GLY A 196 -19.45 0.21 24.94
N PRO A 197 -20.00 1.07 25.81
CA PRO A 197 -20.97 2.10 25.41
C PRO A 197 -20.30 3.12 24.47
N GLY A 198 -20.76 3.19 23.22
CA GLY A 198 -20.11 3.96 22.14
C GLY A 198 -19.08 3.17 21.30
N PHE A 199 -18.85 1.89 21.61
CA PHE A 199 -17.89 1.01 20.95
C PHE A 199 -18.58 -0.19 20.28
N SER A 200 -18.37 -0.37 18.96
CA SER A 200 -18.86 -1.55 18.24
C SER A 200 -17.75 -2.57 17.98
N ASP A 201 -18.06 -3.84 18.23
CA ASP A 201 -17.20 -5.00 18.05
C ASP A 201 -16.97 -5.28 16.55
N LEU A 202 -15.72 -5.16 16.07
CA LEU A 202 -15.34 -5.46 14.69
C LEU A 202 -15.61 -6.92 14.31
N GLY A 203 -15.62 -7.83 15.28
CA GLY A 203 -15.95 -9.25 15.09
C GLY A 203 -17.42 -9.49 14.72
N LYS A 204 -18.28 -8.46 14.81
CA LYS A 204 -19.66 -8.48 14.32
C LYS A 204 -19.82 -7.97 12.89
N ALA A 205 -18.73 -7.59 12.22
CA ALA A 205 -18.75 -7.22 10.81
C ALA A 205 -19.40 -8.34 10.00
N LYS A 206 -20.32 -7.98 9.09
CA LYS A 206 -20.94 -8.96 8.20
C LYS A 206 -19.92 -9.60 7.26
N ARG A 207 -18.85 -8.86 6.95
CA ARG A 207 -17.75 -9.33 6.12
C ARG A 207 -16.44 -8.68 6.57
N ILE A 208 -15.39 -9.49 6.63
CA ILE A 208 -14.01 -9.03 6.85
C ILE A 208 -13.15 -9.56 5.72
N GLU A 209 -12.41 -8.66 5.07
CA GLU A 209 -11.53 -8.97 3.96
C GLU A 209 -10.12 -8.49 4.25
N PHE A 210 -9.14 -9.28 3.83
CA PHE A 210 -7.73 -8.99 4.04
C PHE A 210 -6.94 -9.14 2.74
N TRP A 211 -6.11 -8.15 2.43
CA TRP A 211 -5.12 -8.23 1.36
C TRP A 211 -3.74 -8.25 2.00
N GLY A 212 -3.11 -9.42 2.05
CA GLY A 212 -1.75 -9.57 2.56
C GLY A 212 -0.77 -8.83 1.67
N ILE A 213 0.25 -8.19 2.26
CA ILE A 213 1.30 -7.45 1.57
C ILE A 213 2.60 -7.71 2.33
N ASP A 214 3.64 -8.12 1.62
CA ASP A 214 4.97 -8.40 2.18
C ASP A 214 5.83 -7.13 2.39
#